data_AF-A0A938Y3N8-F1
#
_entry.id   AF-A0A938Y3N8-F1
#
_cell.length_a   1.000
_cell.length_b   1.000
_cell.length_c   1.000
_cell.angle_alpha   90.00
_cell.angle_beta   90.00
_cell.angle_gamma   90.00
#
_symmetry.space_group_name_H-M   'P 1'
#
loop_
_entity.id
_entity.type
_entity.pdbx_description
1 polymer ?
#
loop_
_entity_poly.entity_id
_entity_poly.type
_entity_poly.pdbx_seq_one_letter_code
_entity_poly.pdbx_strand_id
1 'polypeptide(L)'
;MSDAEELTVHVDTWWRSVGDLLALLDELEPAHWQRPTDLPGWDVRAVAAHIAHLESLLAGGPEETAEVPDAPHITGPMGQFTEIGVLTRRDHTPDEIVAEIRRRTNERREQLRAAPPTDGASPAPGLFGAIGWNQRTLLRNRPLDVWMHEQDIRRAVGRPGGMDTPGAQHAADYLAEGFGFVVGKRVSPPAGTTAVLEVAGSAPVAVQVGEDGRARRLEDVPAAPTVALAMDRETFIVLAGGRRAVAQGSVVSRGDTALAEQIVARLATTP
;
A
#
# COMPACT_ATOMS: atom_id res chain seq x y z
N MET A 1 18.93 12.13 8.36
CA MET A 1 18.00 11.44 9.28
C MET A 1 18.65 10.12 9.64
N SER A 2 18.73 9.80 10.93
CA SER A 2 19.18 8.50 11.43
C SER A 2 18.10 7.44 11.23
N ASP A 3 18.48 6.16 11.24
CA ASP A 3 17.54 5.03 11.20
C ASP A 3 16.46 5.15 12.30
N ALA A 4 16.84 5.49 13.53
CA ALA A 4 15.89 5.64 14.62
C ALA A 4 14.83 6.73 14.37
N GLU A 5 15.24 7.88 13.81
CA GLU A 5 14.32 8.97 13.45
C GLU A 5 13.38 8.53 12.30
N GLU A 6 13.93 7.87 11.28
CA GLU A 6 13.17 7.34 10.14
C GLU A 6 12.09 6.35 10.60
N LEU A 7 12.48 5.36 11.41
CA LEU A 7 11.58 4.31 11.90
C LEU A 7 10.50 4.91 12.82
N THR A 8 10.84 5.92 13.62
CA THR A 8 9.86 6.62 14.46
C THR A 8 8.79 7.32 13.61
N VAL A 9 9.18 7.98 12.51
CA VAL A 9 8.22 8.60 11.57
C VAL A 9 7.26 7.57 11.00
N HIS A 10 7.76 6.38 10.64
CA HIS A 10 6.90 5.30 10.14
C HIS A 10 5.94 4.77 11.20
N VAL A 11 6.40 4.59 12.44
CA VAL A 11 5.55 4.17 13.57
C VAL A 11 4.45 5.20 13.85
N ASP A 12 4.77 6.48 13.88
CA ASP A 12 3.78 7.54 14.11
C ASP A 12 2.77 7.65 12.96
N THR A 13 3.22 7.44 11.71
CA THR A 13 2.34 7.45 10.53
C THR A 13 1.40 6.25 10.54
N TRP A 14 1.90 5.06 10.89
CA TRP A 14 1.07 3.86 11.08
C TRP A 14 0.03 4.08 12.18
N TRP A 15 0.44 4.63 13.32
CA TRP A 15 -0.47 4.88 14.44
C TRP A 15 -1.61 5.84 14.07
N ARG A 16 -1.32 6.91 13.31
CA ARG A 16 -2.35 7.81 12.78
C ARG A 16 -3.29 7.10 11.81
N SER A 17 -2.74 6.31 10.88
CA SER A 17 -3.54 5.56 9.89
C SER A 17 -4.47 4.53 10.55
N VAL A 18 -4.02 3.87 11.63
CA VAL A 18 -4.86 3.00 12.44
C VAL A 18 -6.00 3.77 13.10
N GLY A 19 -5.72 4.97 13.62
CA GLY A 19 -6.75 5.85 14.19
C GLY A 19 -7.81 6.25 13.17
N ASP A 20 -7.38 6.66 11.97
CA ASP A 20 -8.27 7.06 10.87
C ASP A 20 -9.12 5.87 10.39
N LEU A 21 -8.52 4.68 10.27
CA LEU A 21 -9.23 3.43 9.96
C LEU A 21 -10.28 3.11 11.04
N LEU A 22 -9.91 3.10 12.32
CA LEU A 22 -10.85 2.80 13.40
C LEU A 22 -12.01 3.79 13.44
N ALA A 23 -11.76 5.08 13.25
CA ALA A 23 -12.80 6.09 13.16
C ALA A 23 -13.75 5.84 11.99
N LEU A 24 -13.23 5.42 10.82
CA LEU A 24 -14.06 5.03 9.68
C LEU A 24 -14.92 3.79 10.01
N LEU A 25 -14.33 2.76 10.62
CA LEU A 25 -15.02 1.51 10.97
C LEU A 25 -16.13 1.73 12.00
N ASP A 26 -15.90 2.57 13.02
CA ASP A 26 -16.88 2.92 14.06
C ASP A 26 -18.14 3.61 13.48
N GLU A 27 -18.04 4.21 12.29
CA GLU A 27 -19.12 4.93 11.62
C GLU A 27 -19.83 4.09 10.53
N LEU A 28 -19.43 2.83 10.33
CA LEU A 28 -20.04 1.97 9.31
C LEU A 28 -21.40 1.41 9.76
N GLU A 29 -22.43 1.65 8.94
CA GLU A 29 -23.70 0.95 9.06
C GLU A 29 -23.57 -0.57 8.80
N PRO A 30 -24.46 -1.41 9.37
CA PRO A 30 -24.41 -2.87 9.18
C PRO A 30 -24.38 -3.31 7.71
N ALA A 31 -25.07 -2.60 6.81
CA ALA A 31 -25.12 -2.93 5.39
C ALA A 31 -23.79 -2.66 4.65
N HIS A 32 -22.91 -1.82 5.22
CA HIS A 32 -21.61 -1.51 4.62
C HIS A 32 -20.63 -2.67 4.72
N TRP A 33 -20.70 -3.48 5.77
CA TRP A 33 -19.73 -4.55 6.03
C TRP A 33 -19.69 -5.64 4.95
N GLN A 34 -20.80 -5.84 4.23
CA GLN A 34 -20.92 -6.81 3.14
C GLN A 34 -20.74 -6.17 1.75
N ARG A 35 -20.38 -4.88 1.67
CA ARG A 35 -20.12 -4.22 0.39
C ARG A 35 -18.84 -4.79 -0.22
N PRO A 36 -18.87 -5.23 -1.50
CA PRO A 36 -17.65 -5.62 -2.19
C PRO A 36 -16.71 -4.42 -2.32
N THR A 37 -15.42 -4.67 -2.20
CA THR A 37 -14.38 -3.67 -2.43
C THR A 37 -13.77 -3.81 -3.84
N ASP A 38 -12.83 -2.93 -4.17
CA ASP A 38 -12.03 -3.08 -5.40
C ASP A 38 -11.04 -4.26 -5.32
N LEU A 39 -10.86 -4.88 -4.16
CA LEU A 39 -10.07 -6.09 -3.99
C LEU A 39 -10.93 -7.32 -4.32
N PRO A 40 -10.59 -8.11 -5.36
CA PRO A 40 -11.40 -9.23 -5.77
C PRO A 40 -11.58 -10.25 -4.63
N GLY A 41 -12.83 -10.64 -4.37
CA GLY A 41 -13.16 -11.60 -3.32
C GLY A 41 -13.33 -11.00 -1.92
N TRP A 42 -12.95 -9.73 -1.70
CA TRP A 42 -13.00 -9.11 -0.38
C TRP A 42 -14.12 -8.07 -0.27
N ASP A 43 -15.01 -8.28 0.69
CA ASP A 43 -15.91 -7.25 1.20
C ASP A 43 -15.22 -6.39 2.27
N VAL A 44 -15.89 -5.35 2.74
CA VAL A 44 -15.38 -4.45 3.80
C VAL A 44 -14.95 -5.23 5.05
N ARG A 45 -15.70 -6.27 5.42
CA ARG A 45 -15.36 -7.13 6.57
C ARG A 45 -14.08 -7.92 6.34
N ALA A 46 -13.87 -8.46 5.14
CA ALA A 46 -12.63 -9.15 4.78
C ALA A 46 -11.42 -8.21 4.87
N VAL A 47 -11.53 -6.97 4.39
CA VAL A 47 -10.46 -5.96 4.53
C VAL A 47 -10.14 -5.68 5.99
N ALA A 48 -11.16 -5.47 6.84
CA ALA A 48 -10.95 -5.25 8.27
C ALA A 48 -10.34 -6.48 8.97
N ALA A 49 -10.78 -7.69 8.62
CA ALA A 49 -10.24 -8.95 9.12
C ALA A 49 -8.75 -9.13 8.75
N HIS A 50 -8.37 -8.77 7.51
CA HIS A 50 -6.98 -8.78 7.07
C HIS A 50 -6.10 -7.86 7.95
N ILE A 51 -6.55 -6.64 8.22
CA ILE A 51 -5.84 -5.72 9.12
C ILE A 51 -5.76 -6.30 10.54
N ALA A 52 -6.87 -6.81 11.08
CA ALA A 52 -6.88 -7.42 12.41
C ALA A 52 -5.85 -8.56 12.54
N HIS A 53 -5.74 -9.40 11.51
CA HIS A 53 -4.77 -10.49 11.45
C HIS A 53 -3.33 -9.99 11.49
N LEU A 54 -2.94 -9.08 10.59
CA LEU A 54 -1.56 -8.60 10.55
C LEU A 54 -1.17 -7.84 11.83
N GLU A 55 -2.07 -7.05 12.39
CA GLU A 55 -1.81 -6.34 13.65
C GLU A 55 -1.73 -7.31 14.85
N SER A 56 -2.51 -8.40 14.84
CA SER A 56 -2.39 -9.48 15.82
C SER A 56 -1.02 -10.14 15.77
N LEU A 57 -0.54 -10.54 14.58
CA LEU A 57 0.79 -11.13 14.40
C LEU A 57 1.90 -10.20 14.90
N LEU A 58 1.82 -8.91 14.57
CA LEU A 58 2.84 -7.92 14.96
C LEU A 58 2.87 -7.65 16.46
N ALA A 59 1.71 -7.74 17.12
CA ALA A 59 1.60 -7.65 18.57
C ALA A 59 2.05 -8.93 19.29
N GLY A 60 2.47 -9.98 18.58
CA GLY A 60 2.88 -11.26 19.14
C GLY A 60 1.74 -12.26 19.32
N GLY A 61 0.62 -12.06 18.61
CA GLY A 61 -0.42 -13.06 18.45
C GLY A 61 0.10 -14.32 17.76
N PRO A 62 -0.62 -15.45 17.89
CA PRO A 62 -0.20 -16.71 17.30
C PRO A 62 -0.24 -16.62 15.77
N GLU A 63 0.65 -17.37 15.10
CA GLU A 63 0.48 -17.65 13.68
C GLU A 63 -0.77 -18.51 13.48
N GLU A 64 -1.66 -18.04 12.63
CA GLU A 64 -2.93 -18.70 12.33
C GLU A 64 -2.80 -19.55 11.05
N THR A 65 -3.65 -20.56 10.91
CA THR A 65 -3.72 -21.39 9.70
C THR A 65 -5.16 -21.61 9.29
N ALA A 66 -5.41 -21.71 7.99
CA ALA A 66 -6.72 -22.02 7.43
C ALA A 66 -6.56 -22.84 6.13
N GLU A 67 -7.58 -23.63 5.80
CA GLU A 67 -7.68 -24.23 4.46
C GLU A 67 -8.04 -23.12 3.47
N VAL A 68 -7.05 -22.69 2.68
CA VAL A 68 -7.22 -21.64 1.68
C VAL A 68 -7.79 -22.25 0.40
N PRO A 69 -8.97 -21.80 -0.08
CA PRO A 69 -9.56 -22.33 -1.30
C PRO A 69 -8.75 -21.93 -2.53
N ASP A 70 -8.87 -22.71 -3.61
CA ASP A 70 -8.41 -22.26 -4.93
C ASP A 70 -9.38 -21.20 -5.46
N ALA A 71 -8.91 -19.95 -5.55
CA ALA A 71 -9.70 -18.84 -6.06
C ALA A 71 -8.84 -17.95 -6.99
N PRO A 72 -9.41 -17.40 -8.08
CA PRO A 72 -8.64 -16.65 -9.08
C PRO A 72 -7.83 -15.46 -8.54
N HIS A 73 -8.25 -14.88 -7.41
CA HIS A 73 -7.61 -13.71 -6.79
C HIS A 73 -6.48 -14.08 -5.81
N ILE A 74 -6.40 -15.35 -5.40
CA ILE A 74 -5.39 -15.85 -4.47
C ILE A 74 -4.18 -16.27 -5.29
N THR A 75 -3.27 -15.31 -5.53
CA THR A 75 -2.10 -15.56 -6.37
C THR A 75 -0.82 -15.70 -5.52
N GLY A 76 -0.15 -16.84 -5.68
CA GLY A 76 1.12 -17.13 -5.02
C GLY A 76 1.06 -17.22 -3.49
N PRO A 77 2.23 -17.39 -2.84
CA PRO A 77 2.30 -17.62 -1.39
C PRO A 77 1.80 -16.44 -0.55
N MET A 78 2.02 -15.20 -1.01
CA MET A 78 1.57 -14.02 -0.28
C MET A 78 0.04 -13.91 -0.28
N GLY A 79 -0.62 -14.15 -1.42
CA GLY A 79 -2.09 -14.15 -1.48
C GLY A 79 -2.70 -15.24 -0.60
N GLN A 80 -2.08 -16.43 -0.55
CA GLN A 80 -2.51 -17.49 0.37
C GLN A 80 -2.38 -17.05 1.84
N PHE A 81 -1.27 -16.42 2.20
CA PHE A 81 -1.04 -15.92 3.55
C PHE A 81 -2.04 -14.83 3.96
N THR A 82 -2.32 -13.86 3.08
CA THR A 82 -3.28 -12.79 3.39
C THR A 82 -4.70 -13.31 3.56
N GLU A 83 -5.08 -14.35 2.78
CA GLU A 83 -6.39 -14.97 2.86
C GLU A 83 -6.63 -15.71 4.19
N ILE A 84 -5.58 -16.27 4.82
CA ILE A 84 -5.72 -16.95 6.13
C ILE A 84 -6.39 -16.04 7.15
N GLY A 85 -5.97 -14.77 7.23
CA GLY A 85 -6.53 -13.81 8.20
C GLY A 85 -7.99 -13.48 7.97
N VAL A 86 -8.43 -13.51 6.71
CA VAL A 86 -9.83 -13.32 6.32
C VAL A 86 -10.66 -14.55 6.69
N LEU A 87 -10.14 -15.74 6.39
CA LEU A 87 -10.81 -17.01 6.65
C LEU A 87 -11.01 -17.26 8.15
N THR A 88 -9.98 -17.03 8.97
CA THR A 88 -10.04 -17.29 10.42
C THR A 88 -10.97 -16.33 11.16
N ARG A 89 -11.37 -15.22 10.54
CA ARG A 89 -12.28 -14.21 11.09
C ARG A 89 -13.63 -14.15 10.36
N ARG A 90 -13.91 -15.11 9.47
CA ARG A 90 -15.14 -15.11 8.64
C ARG A 90 -16.43 -15.12 9.47
N ASP A 91 -16.40 -15.77 10.62
CA ASP A 91 -17.54 -15.89 11.54
C ASP A 91 -17.53 -14.82 12.65
N HIS A 92 -16.51 -13.96 12.69
CA HIS A 92 -16.48 -12.83 13.62
C HIS A 92 -17.46 -11.73 13.19
N THR A 93 -18.07 -11.13 14.19
CA THR A 93 -18.87 -9.91 14.04
C THR A 93 -17.97 -8.71 13.74
N PRO A 94 -18.50 -7.67 13.07
CA PRO A 94 -17.81 -6.39 12.93
C PRO A 94 -17.20 -5.85 14.23
N ASP A 95 -17.96 -5.87 15.32
CA ASP A 95 -17.53 -5.35 16.62
C ASP A 95 -16.34 -6.14 17.19
N GLU A 96 -16.31 -7.46 17.01
CA GLU A 96 -15.18 -8.30 17.43
C GLU A 96 -13.91 -7.98 16.63
N ILE A 97 -14.04 -7.75 15.32
CA ILE A 97 -12.91 -7.37 14.45
C ILE A 97 -12.38 -5.99 14.84
N VAL A 98 -13.25 -5.00 15.02
CA VAL A 98 -12.86 -3.64 15.44
C VAL A 98 -12.20 -3.65 16.81
N ALA A 99 -12.75 -4.42 17.77
CA ALA A 99 -12.17 -4.59 19.09
C ALA A 99 -10.79 -5.25 19.03
N GLU A 100 -10.61 -6.24 18.16
CA GLU A 100 -9.31 -6.88 17.94
C GLU A 100 -8.27 -5.89 17.39
N ILE A 101 -8.59 -5.16 16.31
CA ILE A 101 -7.68 -4.14 15.73
C ILE A 101 -7.28 -3.15 16.81
N ARG A 102 -8.24 -2.62 17.56
CA ARG A 102 -7.98 -1.63 18.61
C ARG A 102 -7.08 -2.20 19.70
N ARG A 103 -7.33 -3.42 20.17
CA ARG A 103 -6.50 -4.06 21.19
C ARG A 103 -5.07 -4.31 20.70
N ARG A 104 -4.93 -4.99 19.55
CA ARG A 104 -3.63 -5.44 19.02
C ARG A 104 -2.73 -4.27 18.62
N THR A 105 -3.29 -3.23 18.00
CA THR A 105 -2.51 -2.05 17.64
C THR A 105 -2.04 -1.25 18.87
N ASN A 106 -2.84 -1.19 19.95
CA ASN A 106 -2.39 -0.61 21.22
C ASN A 106 -1.27 -1.43 21.87
N GLU A 107 -1.41 -2.76 21.95
CA GLU A 107 -0.35 -3.66 22.43
C GLU A 107 0.96 -3.44 21.65
N ARG A 108 0.86 -3.41 20.31
CA ARG A 108 2.01 -3.19 19.45
C ARG A 108 2.64 -1.80 19.63
N ARG A 109 1.82 -0.77 19.79
CA ARG A 109 2.31 0.60 20.03
C ARG A 109 3.11 0.68 21.35
N GLU A 110 2.61 0.06 22.41
CA GLU A 110 3.32 0.05 23.70
C GLU A 110 4.62 -0.76 23.63
N GLN A 111 4.64 -1.88 22.89
CA GLN A 111 5.89 -2.61 22.61
C GLN A 111 6.93 -1.73 21.88
N LEU A 112 6.51 -1.02 20.83
CA LEU A 112 7.37 -0.13 20.04
C LEU A 112 7.86 1.08 20.86
N ARG A 113 7.08 1.55 21.84
CA ARG A 113 7.49 2.62 22.76
C ARG A 113 8.47 2.13 23.83
N ALA A 114 8.24 0.93 24.36
CA ALA A 114 9.10 0.33 25.38
C ALA A 114 10.47 -0.07 24.81
N ALA A 115 10.51 -0.53 23.56
CA ALA A 115 11.73 -0.90 22.85
C ALA A 115 11.72 -0.36 21.41
N PRO A 116 11.96 0.95 21.20
CA PRO A 116 11.99 1.54 19.87
C PRO A 116 13.12 0.93 19.03
N PRO A 117 12.85 0.49 17.79
CA PRO A 117 13.91 -0.02 16.92
C PRO A 117 14.81 1.14 16.47
N THR A 118 16.11 0.93 16.55
CA THR A 118 17.13 1.94 16.21
C THR A 118 17.99 1.57 15.01
N ASP A 119 17.93 0.32 14.57
CA ASP A 119 18.61 -0.20 13.38
C ASP A 119 17.57 -0.72 12.39
N GLY A 120 17.45 -0.05 11.24
CA GLY A 120 16.50 -0.43 10.21
C GLY A 120 16.90 -1.68 9.44
N ALA A 121 18.18 -2.08 9.46
CA ALA A 121 18.69 -3.27 8.78
C ALA A 121 18.51 -4.55 9.62
N SER A 122 18.28 -4.42 10.92
CA SER A 122 17.97 -5.55 11.80
C SER A 122 16.75 -6.33 11.29
N PRO A 123 16.72 -7.68 11.45
CA PRO A 123 15.58 -8.50 11.03
C PRO A 123 14.26 -8.03 11.65
N ALA A 124 13.18 -8.07 10.87
CA ALA A 124 11.83 -7.88 11.39
C ALA A 124 11.46 -9.04 12.34
N PRO A 125 10.52 -8.83 13.28
CA PRO A 125 10.07 -9.89 14.17
C PRO A 125 9.22 -10.95 13.43
N GLY A 126 9.23 -12.17 13.98
CA GLY A 126 8.31 -13.25 13.61
C GLY A 126 8.36 -13.63 12.13
N LEU A 127 7.19 -13.96 11.58
CA LEU A 127 7.02 -14.38 10.19
C LEU A 127 7.61 -13.40 9.18
N PHE A 128 7.49 -12.08 9.42
CA PHE A 128 8.04 -11.07 8.52
C PHE A 128 9.57 -11.16 8.41
N GLY A 129 10.26 -11.42 9.54
CA GLY A 129 11.69 -11.70 9.54
C GLY A 129 12.02 -12.99 8.80
N ALA A 130 11.20 -14.03 8.97
CA ALA A 130 11.39 -15.33 8.32
C ALA A 130 11.28 -15.24 6.78
N ILE A 131 10.46 -14.32 6.25
CA ILE A 131 10.38 -14.04 4.80
C ILE A 131 11.41 -13.00 4.32
N GLY A 132 12.37 -12.62 5.18
CA GLY A 132 13.50 -11.78 4.83
C GLY A 132 13.28 -10.28 4.98
N TRP A 133 12.19 -9.84 5.62
CA TRP A 133 12.00 -8.42 5.90
C TRP A 133 12.88 -7.96 7.06
N ASN A 134 13.41 -6.74 6.95
CA ASN A 134 14.05 -6.03 8.05
C ASN A 134 13.07 -5.04 8.70
N GLN A 135 13.48 -4.43 9.81
CA GLN A 135 12.66 -3.46 10.56
C GLN A 135 12.21 -2.30 9.67
N ARG A 136 13.10 -1.79 8.81
CA ARG A 136 12.76 -0.71 7.87
C ARG A 136 11.65 -1.13 6.92
N THR A 137 11.80 -2.25 6.21
CA THR A 137 10.80 -2.78 5.28
C THR A 137 9.46 -2.98 5.96
N LEU A 138 9.44 -3.59 7.16
CA LEU A 138 8.21 -3.80 7.89
C LEU A 138 7.54 -2.49 8.29
N LEU A 139 8.27 -1.61 8.99
CA LEU A 139 7.69 -0.38 9.55
C LEU A 139 7.26 0.60 8.47
N ARG A 140 7.99 0.67 7.34
CA ARG A 140 7.56 1.49 6.21
C ARG A 140 6.36 0.90 5.45
N ASN A 141 6.15 -0.42 5.48
CA ASN A 141 5.02 -1.07 4.81
C ASN A 141 3.71 -0.92 5.61
N ARG A 142 3.76 -0.92 6.94
CA ARG A 142 2.54 -0.83 7.78
C ARG A 142 1.65 0.39 7.51
N PRO A 143 2.15 1.63 7.46
CA PRO A 143 1.29 2.78 7.15
C PRO A 143 0.70 2.71 5.74
N LEU A 144 1.46 2.20 4.75
CA LEU A 144 0.94 1.96 3.40
C LEU A 144 -0.24 0.99 3.45
N ASP A 145 -0.05 -0.18 4.05
CA ASP A 145 -1.04 -1.26 4.07
C ASP A 145 -2.34 -0.83 4.76
N VAL A 146 -2.26 -0.27 5.96
CA VAL A 146 -3.42 0.22 6.71
C VAL A 146 -4.15 1.32 5.93
N TRP A 147 -3.43 2.30 5.42
CA TRP A 147 -4.06 3.42 4.70
C TRP A 147 -4.68 2.98 3.37
N MET A 148 -4.01 2.13 2.59
CA MET A 148 -4.57 1.59 1.34
C MET A 148 -5.89 0.85 1.58
N HIS A 149 -5.94 0.05 2.65
CA HIS A 149 -7.13 -0.70 3.03
C HIS A 149 -8.23 0.17 3.65
N GLU A 150 -7.90 1.24 4.38
CA GLU A 150 -8.85 2.28 4.73
C GLU A 150 -9.49 2.88 3.46
N GLN A 151 -8.69 3.16 2.43
CA GLN A 151 -9.20 3.69 1.16
C GLN A 151 -10.03 2.67 0.37
N ASP A 152 -9.70 1.38 0.44
CA ASP A 152 -10.51 0.30 -0.15
C ASP A 152 -11.92 0.27 0.48
N ILE A 153 -12.02 0.44 1.80
CA ILE A 153 -13.29 0.55 2.52
C ILE A 153 -14.04 1.83 2.14
N ARG A 154 -13.37 2.99 2.18
CA ARG A 154 -13.96 4.29 1.80
C ARG A 154 -14.60 4.25 0.43
N ARG A 155 -13.92 3.67 -0.57
CA ARG A 155 -14.46 3.51 -1.93
C ARG A 155 -15.69 2.60 -1.95
N ALA A 156 -15.64 1.45 -1.27
CA ALA A 156 -16.75 0.49 -1.22
C ALA A 156 -18.04 1.09 -0.64
N VAL A 157 -17.90 2.03 0.30
CA VAL A 157 -19.02 2.69 0.98
C VAL A 157 -19.32 4.10 0.48
N GLY A 158 -18.60 4.58 -0.55
CA GLY A 158 -18.81 5.90 -1.14
C GLY A 158 -18.47 7.07 -0.22
N ARG A 159 -17.50 6.90 0.69
CA ARG A 159 -17.08 7.91 1.68
C ARG A 159 -15.71 8.51 1.33
N PRO A 160 -15.66 9.65 0.61
CA PRO A 160 -14.38 10.29 0.30
C PRO A 160 -13.66 10.77 1.56
N GLY A 161 -12.33 10.86 1.51
CA GLY A 161 -11.52 11.43 2.58
C GLY A 161 -10.16 10.77 2.75
N GLY A 162 -9.34 11.33 3.63
CA GLY A 162 -8.05 10.76 3.98
C GLY A 162 -6.94 11.00 2.95
N MET A 163 -7.17 11.75 1.87
CA MET A 163 -6.18 11.98 0.80
C MET A 163 -5.07 12.98 1.16
N ASP A 164 -5.26 13.80 2.19
CA ASP A 164 -4.28 14.80 2.65
C ASP A 164 -3.64 14.41 4.00
N THR A 165 -3.79 13.16 4.44
CA THR A 165 -3.20 12.68 5.69
C THR A 165 -1.72 12.31 5.49
N PRO A 166 -0.93 12.22 6.58
CA PRO A 166 0.43 11.68 6.50
C PRO A 166 0.49 10.27 5.89
N GLY A 167 -0.52 9.44 6.14
CA GLY A 167 -0.63 8.10 5.53
C GLY A 167 -0.76 8.16 4.01
N ALA A 168 -1.55 9.11 3.48
CA ALA A 168 -1.70 9.32 2.05
C ALA A 168 -0.42 9.77 1.36
N GLN A 169 0.29 10.73 1.97
CA GLN A 169 1.59 11.17 1.47
C GLN A 169 2.59 10.01 1.46
N HIS A 170 2.69 9.28 2.56
CA HIS A 170 3.58 8.11 2.68
C HIS A 170 3.24 7.03 1.65
N ALA A 171 1.97 6.69 1.47
CA ALA A 171 1.53 5.68 0.50
C ALA A 171 1.85 6.10 -0.95
N ALA A 172 1.61 7.36 -1.30
CA ALA A 172 1.92 7.88 -2.62
C ALA A 172 3.42 7.83 -2.91
N ASP A 173 4.24 8.30 -1.97
CA ASP A 173 5.69 8.33 -2.13
C ASP A 173 6.27 6.91 -2.17
N TYR A 174 5.78 6.00 -1.31
CA TYR A 174 6.16 4.59 -1.32
C TYR A 174 5.89 3.95 -2.69
N LEU A 175 4.67 4.11 -3.22
CA LEU A 175 4.29 3.49 -4.49
C LEU A 175 5.05 4.11 -5.68
N ALA A 176 5.36 5.40 -5.61
CA ALA A 176 6.13 6.11 -6.63
C ALA A 176 7.58 5.61 -6.75
N GLU A 177 8.17 5.02 -5.69
CA GLU A 177 9.48 4.35 -5.77
C GLU A 177 9.48 3.18 -6.77
N GLY A 178 8.32 2.54 -6.96
CA GLY A 178 8.13 1.47 -7.94
C GLY A 178 8.18 1.95 -9.40
N PHE A 179 8.15 3.27 -9.66
CA PHE A 179 8.04 3.82 -11.02
C PHE A 179 9.18 3.39 -11.94
N GLY A 180 10.42 3.38 -11.45
CA GLY A 180 11.57 2.88 -12.22
C GLY A 180 11.44 1.39 -12.59
N PHE A 181 10.91 0.57 -11.69
CA PHE A 181 10.65 -0.83 -11.99
C PHE A 181 9.56 -0.99 -13.07
N VAL A 182 8.49 -0.21 -13.00
CA VAL A 182 7.43 -0.21 -14.03
C VAL A 182 8.01 0.16 -15.39
N VAL A 183 8.72 1.29 -15.47
CA VAL A 183 9.28 1.78 -16.74
C VAL A 183 10.34 0.83 -17.28
N GLY A 184 11.35 0.45 -16.49
CA GLY A 184 12.48 -0.34 -16.96
C GLY A 184 12.17 -1.81 -17.23
N LYS A 185 11.37 -2.46 -16.37
CA LYS A 185 11.17 -3.92 -16.42
C LYS A 185 9.83 -4.34 -16.99
N ARG A 186 8.75 -3.59 -16.76
CA ARG A 186 7.42 -3.99 -17.24
C ARG A 186 7.09 -3.40 -18.60
N VAL A 187 7.53 -2.17 -18.85
CA VAL A 187 7.35 -1.49 -20.14
C VAL A 187 8.58 -1.73 -21.03
N SER A 188 9.78 -1.55 -20.47
CA SER A 188 11.06 -1.79 -21.12
C SER A 188 11.24 -1.04 -22.46
N PRO A 189 11.09 0.31 -22.48
CA PRO A 189 11.35 1.09 -23.67
C PRO A 189 12.87 1.16 -23.96
N PRO A 190 13.29 1.69 -25.12
CA PRO A 190 14.71 1.79 -25.49
C PRO A 190 15.56 2.55 -24.47
N ALA A 191 16.86 2.24 -24.42
CA ALA A 191 17.84 2.98 -23.63
C ALA A 191 17.82 4.48 -23.98
N GLY A 192 18.05 5.32 -22.97
CA GLY A 192 17.96 6.78 -23.06
C GLY A 192 16.56 7.35 -22.83
N THR A 193 15.49 6.53 -22.88
CA THR A 193 14.11 6.96 -22.60
C THR A 193 14.00 7.56 -21.20
N THR A 194 13.40 8.75 -21.10
CA THR A 194 13.11 9.43 -19.83
C THR A 194 11.61 9.49 -19.58
N ALA A 195 11.21 9.11 -18.37
CA ALA A 195 9.81 9.13 -17.93
C ALA A 195 9.69 9.95 -16.64
N VAL A 196 8.67 10.80 -16.57
CA VAL A 196 8.38 11.63 -15.40
C VAL A 196 6.99 11.31 -14.88
N LEU A 197 6.87 11.10 -13.57
CA LEU A 197 5.62 10.93 -12.85
C LEU A 197 5.42 12.16 -11.95
N GLU A 198 4.30 12.86 -12.16
CA GLU A 198 3.85 14.01 -11.38
C GLU A 198 2.54 13.65 -10.69
N VAL A 199 2.62 13.38 -9.38
CA VAL A 199 1.45 13.14 -8.53
C VAL A 199 1.20 14.41 -7.73
N ALA A 200 -0.01 14.96 -7.79
CA ALA A 200 -0.36 16.16 -7.04
C ALA A 200 -0.03 16.00 -5.54
N GLY A 201 0.70 16.98 -4.99
CA GLY A 201 1.14 16.99 -3.59
C GLY A 201 2.41 16.18 -3.30
N SER A 202 2.99 15.47 -4.27
CA SER A 202 4.28 14.78 -4.13
C SER A 202 5.37 15.42 -5.00
N ALA A 203 6.63 15.20 -4.63
CA ALA A 203 7.76 15.59 -5.48
C ALA A 203 7.75 14.75 -6.78
N PRO A 204 8.01 15.34 -7.96
CA PRO A 204 8.08 14.58 -9.19
C PRO A 204 9.14 13.47 -9.15
N VAL A 205 8.83 12.33 -9.75
CA VAL A 205 9.77 11.22 -9.91
C VAL A 205 10.16 11.11 -11.38
N ALA A 206 11.42 11.41 -11.68
CA ALA A 206 12.00 11.25 -13.00
C ALA A 206 12.89 10.00 -13.04
N VAL A 207 12.78 9.20 -14.10
CA VAL A 207 13.63 8.03 -14.33
C VAL A 207 14.16 8.01 -15.76
N GLN A 208 15.35 7.42 -15.95
CA GLN A 208 15.92 7.15 -17.27
C GLN A 208 16.32 5.68 -17.41
N VAL A 209 15.96 5.07 -18.54
CA VAL A 209 16.37 3.71 -18.91
C VAL A 209 17.85 3.72 -19.33
N GLY A 210 18.68 2.96 -18.62
CA GLY A 210 20.08 2.75 -18.99
C GLY A 210 20.27 1.67 -20.06
N GLU A 211 21.50 1.54 -20.56
CA GLU A 211 21.90 0.51 -21.54
C GLU A 211 21.62 -0.93 -21.07
N ASP A 212 21.56 -1.14 -19.74
CA ASP A 212 21.21 -2.43 -19.14
C ASP A 212 19.69 -2.69 -19.06
N GLY A 213 18.89 -1.82 -19.67
CA GLY A 213 17.43 -1.87 -19.67
C GLY A 213 16.78 -1.47 -18.35
N ARG A 214 17.55 -1.12 -17.31
CA ARG A 214 16.99 -0.71 -16.01
C ARG A 214 16.76 0.79 -16.00
N ALA A 215 15.57 1.20 -15.59
CA ALA A 215 15.29 2.60 -15.30
C ALA A 215 15.79 3.00 -13.91
N ARG A 216 16.55 4.08 -13.83
CA ARG A 216 17.11 4.65 -12.60
C ARG A 216 16.56 6.04 -12.38
N ARG A 217 16.36 6.40 -11.11
CA ARG A 217 15.93 7.74 -10.72
C ARG A 217 16.97 8.78 -11.12
N LEU A 218 16.50 9.88 -11.69
CA LEU A 218 17.29 11.08 -11.96
C LEU A 218 17.25 12.01 -10.75
N GLU A 219 18.34 12.74 -10.53
CA GLU A 219 18.41 13.78 -9.50
C GLU A 219 17.51 14.96 -9.86
N ASP A 220 17.55 15.39 -11.12
CA ASP A 220 16.75 16.49 -11.65
C ASP A 220 15.68 16.01 -12.64
N VAL A 221 14.56 16.72 -12.67
CA VAL A 221 13.53 16.51 -13.69
C VAL A 221 14.02 17.09 -15.02
N PRO A 222 14.12 16.29 -16.10
CA PRO A 222 14.56 16.78 -17.39
C PRO A 222 13.56 17.78 -17.97
N ALA A 223 14.05 18.86 -18.58
CA ALA A 223 13.20 19.89 -19.18
C ALA A 223 12.34 19.38 -20.36
N ALA A 224 12.81 18.33 -21.04
CA ALA A 224 12.11 17.68 -22.14
C ALA A 224 12.17 16.15 -21.96
N PRO A 225 11.31 15.56 -21.11
CA PRO A 225 11.24 14.12 -20.96
C PRO A 225 10.66 13.46 -22.21
N THR A 226 10.97 12.18 -22.45
CA THR A 226 10.31 11.39 -23.51
C THR A 226 8.81 11.28 -23.24
N VAL A 227 8.44 11.07 -21.97
CA VAL A 227 7.05 11.05 -21.52
C VAL A 227 6.92 11.64 -20.11
N ALA A 228 5.84 12.39 -19.87
CA ALA A 228 5.44 12.82 -18.53
C ALA A 228 3.97 12.47 -18.29
N LEU A 229 3.67 11.96 -17.09
CA LEU A 229 2.35 11.61 -16.62
C LEU A 229 2.00 12.49 -15.41
N ALA A 230 0.89 13.23 -15.50
CA ALA A 230 0.37 14.05 -14.41
C ALA A 230 -1.00 13.54 -13.97
N MET A 231 -1.22 13.41 -12.66
CA MET A 231 -2.50 12.97 -12.10
C MET A 231 -2.67 13.43 -10.64
N ASP A 232 -3.90 13.38 -10.14
CA ASP A 232 -4.14 13.54 -8.70
C ASP A 232 -3.72 12.29 -7.91
N ARG A 233 -3.66 12.44 -6.58
CA ARG A 233 -3.24 11.36 -5.68
C ARG A 233 -4.19 10.18 -5.72
N GLU A 234 -5.50 10.40 -5.76
CA GLU A 234 -6.48 9.31 -5.78
C GLU A 234 -6.33 8.45 -7.03
N THR A 235 -6.20 9.09 -8.20
CA THR A 235 -5.94 8.44 -9.49
C THR A 235 -4.65 7.61 -9.42
N PHE A 236 -3.57 8.21 -8.91
CA PHE A 236 -2.31 7.49 -8.77
C PHE A 236 -2.43 6.27 -7.87
N ILE A 237 -3.04 6.41 -6.69
CA ILE A 237 -3.21 5.33 -5.72
C ILE A 237 -4.06 4.20 -6.28
N VAL A 238 -5.16 4.52 -6.98
CA VAL A 238 -6.02 3.50 -7.60
C VAL A 238 -5.26 2.71 -8.67
N LEU A 239 -4.48 3.40 -9.52
CA LEU A 239 -3.70 2.76 -10.58
C LEU A 239 -2.50 1.97 -10.04
N ALA A 240 -1.69 2.57 -9.16
CA ALA A 240 -0.51 1.95 -8.57
C ALA A 240 -0.87 0.83 -7.58
N GLY A 241 -2.05 0.89 -6.97
CA GLY A 241 -2.62 -0.20 -6.21
C GLY A 241 -3.34 -1.25 -7.06
N GLY A 242 -3.56 -1.04 -8.36
CA GLY A 242 -4.28 -2.02 -9.20
C GLY A 242 -5.72 -2.28 -8.77
N ARG A 243 -6.42 -1.28 -8.22
CA ARG A 243 -7.78 -1.43 -7.68
C ARG A 243 -8.84 -1.47 -8.79
N ARG A 244 -8.92 -0.40 -9.57
CA ARG A 244 -9.93 -0.26 -10.64
C ARG A 244 -9.44 0.63 -11.76
N ALA A 245 -10.19 0.63 -12.87
CA ALA A 245 -9.99 1.62 -13.93
C ALA A 245 -10.34 3.03 -13.43
N VAL A 246 -9.61 4.03 -13.92
CA VAL A 246 -9.87 5.45 -13.66
C VAL A 246 -10.63 6.08 -14.83
N ALA A 247 -11.28 7.21 -14.59
CA ALA A 247 -12.03 7.90 -15.63
C ALA A 247 -11.11 8.40 -16.76
N GLN A 248 -11.65 8.49 -17.98
CA GLN A 248 -10.91 9.06 -19.10
C GLN A 248 -10.51 10.51 -18.77
N GLY A 249 -9.25 10.85 -18.99
CA GLY A 249 -8.71 12.18 -18.67
C GLY A 249 -8.23 12.37 -17.23
N SER A 250 -8.36 11.38 -16.35
CA SER A 250 -7.77 11.42 -15.00
C SER A 250 -6.23 11.46 -15.03
N VAL A 251 -5.61 10.99 -16.12
CA VAL A 251 -4.17 11.08 -16.36
C VAL A 251 -3.91 11.98 -17.55
N VAL A 252 -3.13 13.04 -17.33
CA VAL A 252 -2.66 13.95 -18.38
C VAL A 252 -1.26 13.51 -18.81
N SER A 253 -1.12 13.07 -20.06
CA SER A 253 0.17 12.69 -20.63
C SER A 253 0.75 13.78 -21.53
N ARG A 254 2.06 13.97 -21.48
CA ARG A 254 2.84 14.85 -22.37
C ARG A 254 3.99 14.06 -23.00
N GLY A 255 4.33 14.34 -24.25
CA GLY A 255 5.35 13.60 -25.00
C GLY A 255 4.79 12.37 -25.71
N ASP A 256 5.47 11.22 -25.60
CA ASP A 256 5.05 9.98 -26.24
C ASP A 256 3.77 9.39 -25.61
N THR A 257 2.67 9.47 -26.35
CA THR A 257 1.35 9.00 -25.90
C THR A 257 1.26 7.46 -25.84
N ALA A 258 1.88 6.75 -26.78
CA ALA A 258 1.85 5.29 -26.79
C ALA A 258 2.66 4.72 -25.61
N LEU A 259 3.76 5.37 -25.26
CA LEU A 259 4.52 5.03 -24.05
C LEU A 259 3.73 5.35 -22.78
N ALA A 260 3.05 6.50 -22.73
CA ALA A 260 2.20 6.89 -21.60
C ALA A 260 1.13 5.83 -21.30
N GLU A 261 0.40 5.38 -22.31
CA GLU A 261 -0.63 4.35 -22.19
C GLU A 261 -0.06 3.02 -21.67
N GLN A 262 1.11 2.61 -22.18
CA GLN A 262 1.78 1.39 -21.73
C GLN A 262 2.24 1.46 -20.26
N ILE A 263 2.70 2.63 -19.81
CA ILE A 263 3.09 2.85 -18.41
C ILE A 263 1.85 2.80 -17.50
N VAL A 264 0.79 3.54 -17.85
CA VAL A 264 -0.46 3.57 -17.07
C VAL A 264 -1.06 2.17 -16.94
N ALA A 265 -1.08 1.39 -18.03
CA ALA A 265 -1.60 0.02 -18.02
C ALA A 265 -0.81 -0.95 -17.13
N ARG A 266 0.42 -0.61 -16.73
CA ARG A 266 1.33 -1.48 -15.95
C ARG A 266 1.75 -0.87 -14.61
N LEU A 267 1.06 0.18 -14.17
CA LEU A 267 1.44 0.96 -12.99
C LEU A 267 1.24 0.20 -11.67
N ALA A 268 0.34 -0.80 -11.62
CA ALA A 268 -0.01 -1.54 -10.41
C ALA A 268 1.16 -2.33 -9.79
N THR A 269 1.71 -1.90 -8.66
CA THR A 269 2.89 -2.52 -8.01
C THR A 269 2.58 -3.34 -6.77
N THR A 270 1.35 -3.28 -6.26
CA THR A 270 0.91 -4.16 -5.17
C THR A 270 0.52 -5.55 -5.70
N PRO A 271 0.63 -6.60 -4.87
CA PRO A 271 0.07 -7.92 -5.17
C PRO A 271 -1.44 -7.87 -5.43
#